data_AF-A0A8T0IFK1-F1
#
_entry.id   AF-A0A8T0IFK1-F1
#
_cell.length_a   1.000
_cell.length_b   1.000
_cell.length_c   1.000
_cell.angle_alpha   90.00
_cell.angle_beta   90.00
_cell.angle_gamma   90.00
#
_symmetry.space_group_name_H-M   'P 1'
#
loop_
_entity.id
_entity.type
_entity.pdbx_description
1 polymer ?
#
loop_
_entity_poly.entity_id
_entity_poly.type
_entity_poly.pdbx_seq_one_letter_code
_entity_poly.pdbx_strand_id
1 'polypeptide(L)'
;MAHLLADFTGRFRGCSYKRATFVLCTGNVMMALFMLHAILAPICSDSSPPQRAHGVLSDGLTVAPTKEEWQRIEDSNRLRLKLLPTLLIERVNEIRLETEEEIERTEALNLEKLNVAAKLAERLRELKLGNSQSTLQDDEQIAAYLGVSADDLQLGSQQNAGLEDDTIPGREIPPECHAEVHTDYGGAAVRWGLTHHVGSAADCCQACLDHAKNATAEEKKCNIWVYCPSEGGCHSPDKYTHENHECWLKQADEPVLNFKDHYSEEYRQQHPAAPSVVPWISGVVS
;
A
#
# COMPACT_ATOMS: atom_id res chain seq x y z
N MET A 1 -51.19 15.56 -81.07
CA MET A 1 -49.90 15.30 -80.38
C MET A 1 -50.13 15.59 -78.89
N ALA A 2 -50.77 14.75 -78.08
CA ALA A 2 -50.54 13.32 -77.82
C ALA A 2 -49.06 13.03 -77.54
N HIS A 3 -48.64 12.96 -76.27
CA HIS A 3 -48.42 11.67 -75.58
C HIS A 3 -47.84 11.85 -74.15
N LEU A 4 -48.53 11.21 -73.21
CA LEU A 4 -48.00 10.48 -72.03
C LEU A 4 -47.60 11.27 -70.76
N LEU A 5 -48.61 11.51 -69.94
CA LEU A 5 -48.57 11.19 -68.51
C LEU A 5 -48.56 9.65 -68.33
N ALA A 6 -47.50 9.13 -67.74
CA ALA A 6 -47.32 7.81 -67.10
C ALA A 6 -45.82 7.77 -66.73
N ASP A 7 -45.32 7.34 -65.58
CA ASP A 7 -45.84 6.74 -64.37
C ASP A 7 -44.64 6.77 -63.43
N PHE A 8 -44.80 7.21 -62.18
CA PHE A 8 -44.14 6.54 -61.04
C PHE A 8 -44.87 6.92 -59.75
N THR A 9 -46.16 6.63 -59.70
CA THR A 9 -46.84 6.41 -58.42
C THR A 9 -46.25 5.15 -57.78
N GLY A 10 -45.26 5.36 -56.91
CA GLY A 10 -44.62 4.34 -56.08
C GLY A 10 -44.89 4.54 -54.60
N ARG A 11 -46.16 4.49 -54.20
CA ARG A 11 -46.62 3.81 -52.97
C ARG A 11 -45.88 4.12 -51.64
N PHE A 12 -45.99 5.32 -51.09
CA PHE A 12 -45.80 5.52 -49.64
C PHE A 12 -47.13 5.39 -48.89
N ARG A 13 -47.64 4.15 -48.88
CA ARG A 13 -48.78 3.72 -48.08
C ARG A 13 -48.27 3.44 -46.66
N GLY A 14 -48.50 4.38 -45.75
CA GLY A 14 -48.42 4.18 -44.30
C GLY A 14 -47.02 3.93 -43.73
N CYS A 15 -46.18 4.95 -43.67
CA CYS A 15 -45.04 4.92 -42.75
C CYS A 15 -45.59 5.05 -41.32
N SER A 16 -45.90 3.92 -40.69
CA SER A 16 -46.04 3.84 -39.24
C SER A 16 -44.81 4.51 -38.62
N TYR A 17 -44.99 5.40 -37.65
CA TYR A 17 -43.94 6.11 -36.92
C TYR A 17 -42.75 5.19 -36.60
N LYS A 18 -43.01 3.92 -36.27
CA LYS A 18 -42.02 2.86 -36.05
C LYS A 18 -41.00 2.67 -37.20
N ARG A 19 -41.42 2.75 -38.47
CA ARG A 19 -40.52 2.61 -39.64
C ARG A 19 -39.68 3.87 -39.86
N ALA A 20 -40.25 5.04 -39.62
CA ALA A 20 -39.52 6.31 -39.70
C ALA A 20 -38.47 6.39 -38.57
N THR A 21 -38.84 6.00 -37.35
CA THR A 21 -37.93 5.90 -36.20
C THR A 21 -36.81 4.90 -36.48
N PHE A 22 -37.13 3.73 -37.06
CA PHE A 22 -36.09 2.75 -37.42
C PHE A 22 -35.07 3.33 -38.40
N VAL A 23 -35.51 4.00 -39.46
CA VAL A 23 -34.60 4.63 -40.44
C VAL A 23 -33.73 5.72 -39.79
N LEU A 24 -34.33 6.60 -38.98
CA LEU A 24 -33.58 7.63 -38.25
C LEU A 24 -32.56 7.03 -37.27
N CYS A 25 -32.95 6.00 -36.51
CA CYS A 25 -32.06 5.30 -35.60
C CYS A 25 -30.91 4.62 -36.36
N THR A 26 -31.19 3.95 -37.48
CA THR A 26 -30.13 3.32 -38.28
C THR A 26 -29.17 4.36 -38.87
N GLY A 27 -29.66 5.52 -39.33
CA GLY A 27 -28.82 6.62 -39.81
C GLY A 27 -27.90 7.16 -38.71
N ASN A 28 -28.43 7.37 -37.51
CA ASN A 28 -27.65 7.85 -36.36
C ASN A 28 -26.58 6.84 -35.92
N VAL A 29 -26.91 5.54 -35.92
CA VAL A 29 -25.94 4.48 -35.60
C VAL A 29 -24.84 4.40 -36.67
N MET A 30 -25.18 4.48 -37.96
CA MET A 30 -24.19 4.48 -39.04
C MET A 30 -23.28 5.70 -38.98
N MET A 31 -23.81 6.88 -38.65
CA MET A 31 -23.01 8.10 -38.45
C MET A 31 -22.08 7.95 -37.23
N ALA A 32 -22.58 7.40 -36.12
CA ALA A 32 -21.77 7.13 -34.94
C ALA A 32 -20.64 6.13 -35.24
N LEU A 33 -20.91 5.07 -36.01
CA LEU A 33 -19.89 4.11 -36.46
C LEU A 33 -18.88 4.74 -37.42
N PHE A 34 -19.31 5.63 -38.32
CA PHE A 34 -18.41 6.36 -39.22
C PHE A 34 -17.49 7.31 -38.45
N MET A 35 -18.03 8.06 -37.49
CA MET A 35 -17.25 8.93 -36.61
C MET A 35 -16.29 8.11 -35.73
N LEU A 36 -16.75 6.98 -35.19
CA LEU A 36 -15.91 6.05 -34.45
C LEU A 36 -14.80 5.48 -35.34
N HIS A 37 -15.08 5.10 -36.58
CA HIS A 37 -14.09 4.66 -37.54
C HIS A 37 -13.12 5.78 -37.93
N ALA A 38 -13.57 7.03 -38.01
CA ALA A 38 -12.69 8.18 -38.26
C ALA A 38 -11.78 8.51 -37.07
N ILE A 39 -12.21 8.22 -35.84
CA ILE A 39 -11.41 8.35 -34.60
C ILE A 39 -10.48 7.15 -34.41
N LEU A 40 -10.91 5.94 -34.80
CA LEU A 40 -10.11 4.72 -34.73
C LEU A 40 -9.17 4.53 -35.92
N ALA A 41 -9.46 5.12 -37.09
CA ALA A 41 -8.59 5.10 -38.26
C ALA A 41 -7.18 5.66 -37.98
N PRO A 42 -7.00 6.79 -37.25
CA PRO A 42 -5.68 7.26 -36.85
C PRO A 42 -5.07 6.44 -35.70
N ILE A 43 -5.86 5.67 -34.94
CA ILE A 43 -5.36 4.81 -33.83
C ILE A 43 -4.91 3.43 -34.34
N CYS A 44 -5.48 2.94 -35.45
CA CYS A 44 -5.02 1.73 -36.16
C CYS A 44 -4.16 2.02 -37.40
N SER A 45 -3.90 3.30 -37.70
CA SER A 45 -2.95 3.73 -38.75
C SER A 45 -1.85 4.60 -38.16
N ASP A 46 -1.28 4.19 -37.02
CA ASP A 46 0.03 4.67 -36.57
C ASP A 46 1.01 3.51 -36.45
N SER A 47 1.35 2.98 -37.61
CA SER A 47 2.65 2.33 -37.85
C SER A 47 2.97 2.42 -39.33
N SER A 48 3.14 3.64 -39.83
CA SER A 48 3.79 3.88 -41.11
C SER A 48 5.00 4.80 -40.88
N PRO A 49 6.22 4.25 -40.71
CA PRO A 49 7.42 5.04 -40.86
C PRO A 49 7.51 5.55 -42.30
N PRO A 50 8.27 6.63 -42.56
CA PRO A 50 8.32 7.26 -43.89
C PRO A 50 8.74 6.22 -44.93
N GLN A 51 8.06 6.28 -46.07
CA GLN A 51 8.23 5.44 -47.26
C GLN A 51 9.66 4.88 -47.40
N ARG A 52 9.85 3.62 -46.97
CA ARG A 52 10.92 2.76 -47.48
C ARG A 52 10.28 1.89 -48.54
N ALA A 53 10.54 2.24 -49.80
CA ALA A 53 10.52 1.25 -50.85
C ALA A 53 11.50 0.13 -50.43
N HIS A 54 11.01 -1.09 -50.26
CA HIS A 54 11.59 -2.33 -50.79
C HIS A 54 10.86 -3.56 -50.20
N GLY A 55 10.56 -4.51 -51.09
CA GLY A 55 9.56 -5.57 -50.94
C GLY A 55 9.69 -6.49 -49.73
N VAL A 56 8.53 -6.82 -49.16
CA VAL A 56 8.33 -8.04 -48.38
C VAL A 56 7.98 -9.15 -49.36
N LEU A 57 8.93 -10.06 -49.61
CA LEU A 57 8.66 -11.36 -50.24
C LEU A 57 8.35 -12.36 -49.13
N SER A 58 7.23 -13.06 -49.26
CA SER A 58 6.68 -14.02 -48.29
C SER A 58 7.44 -15.36 -48.26
N ASP A 59 8.77 -15.32 -48.13
CA ASP A 59 9.56 -16.52 -47.88
C ASP A 59 10.66 -16.17 -46.88
N GLY A 60 10.83 -17.01 -45.85
CA GLY A 60 11.58 -16.73 -44.63
C GLY A 60 13.09 -16.60 -44.80
N LEU A 61 13.54 -15.65 -45.61
CA LEU A 61 14.94 -15.32 -45.82
C LEU A 61 15.24 -13.98 -45.13
N THR A 62 16.03 -14.05 -44.06
CA THR A 62 16.54 -12.87 -43.35
C THR A 62 17.35 -12.01 -44.32
N VAL A 63 16.77 -10.88 -44.76
CA VAL A 63 17.48 -9.87 -45.55
C VAL A 63 18.51 -9.22 -44.64
N ALA A 64 19.79 -9.45 -44.92
CA ALA A 64 20.87 -8.79 -44.21
C ALA A 64 20.78 -7.26 -44.45
N PRO A 65 20.89 -6.42 -43.40
CA PRO A 65 20.74 -4.98 -43.57
C PRO A 65 21.79 -4.43 -44.52
N THR A 66 21.39 -3.48 -45.36
CA THR A 66 22.31 -2.83 -46.31
C THR A 66 23.35 -1.99 -45.57
N LYS A 67 24.51 -1.74 -46.19
CA LYS A 67 25.62 -0.99 -45.56
C LYS A 67 25.20 0.40 -45.05
N GLU A 68 24.29 1.05 -45.77
CA GLU A 68 23.74 2.36 -45.41
C GLU A 68 22.80 2.29 -44.20
N GLU A 69 22.08 1.18 -44.05
CA GLU A 69 21.22 0.94 -42.89
C GLU A 69 22.04 0.67 -41.63
N TRP A 70 23.13 -0.10 -41.75
CA TRP A 70 24.09 -0.29 -40.66
C TRP A 70 24.70 1.04 -40.20
N GLN A 71 25.08 1.90 -41.14
CA GLN A 71 25.60 3.23 -40.81
C GLN A 71 24.55 4.08 -40.08
N ARG A 72 23.29 4.05 -40.52
CA ARG A 72 22.20 4.77 -39.85
C ARG A 72 21.93 4.25 -38.43
N ILE A 73 22.02 2.93 -38.22
CA ILE A 73 21.87 2.31 -36.91
C ILE A 73 23.02 2.72 -35.99
N GLU A 74 24.26 2.66 -36.49
CA GLU A 74 25.46 3.05 -35.75
C GLU A 74 25.42 4.52 -35.34
N ASP A 75 25.05 5.41 -36.27
CA ASP A 75 24.93 6.85 -36.02
C ASP A 75 23.83 7.15 -34.98
N SER A 76 22.70 6.43 -35.05
CA SER A 76 21.61 6.55 -34.08
C SER A 76 22.05 6.11 -32.68
N ASN A 77 22.76 4.99 -32.58
CA ASN A 77 23.28 4.50 -31.30
C ASN A 77 24.35 5.43 -30.73
N ARG A 78 25.23 5.98 -31.58
CA ARG A 78 26.21 6.99 -31.19
C ARG A 78 25.56 8.24 -30.62
N LEU A 79 24.43 8.69 -31.17
CA LEU A 79 23.66 9.81 -30.63
C LEU A 79 23.07 9.47 -29.25
N ARG A 80 22.49 8.27 -29.08
CA ARG A 80 21.98 7.81 -27.78
C ARG A 80 23.07 7.75 -26.71
N LEU A 81 24.26 7.27 -27.06
CA LEU A 81 25.41 7.23 -26.16
C LEU A 81 25.88 8.63 -25.75
N LYS A 82 25.87 9.60 -26.67
CA LYS A 82 26.20 11.00 -26.38
C LYS A 82 25.15 11.72 -25.53
N LEU A 83 23.90 11.24 -25.55
CA LEU A 83 22.79 11.78 -24.76
C LEU A 83 22.63 11.05 -23.42
N LEU A 84 23.39 9.98 -23.17
CA LEU A 84 23.34 9.27 -21.91
C LEU A 84 23.80 10.24 -20.79
N PRO A 85 23.03 10.43 -19.72
CA PRO A 85 23.40 11.35 -18.66
C PRO A 85 24.44 10.70 -17.74
N THR A 86 25.67 10.52 -18.22
CA THR A 86 26.74 9.81 -17.51
C THR A 86 27.06 10.42 -16.14
N LEU A 87 27.03 11.75 -16.04
CA LEU A 87 27.24 12.46 -14.76
C LEU A 87 26.13 12.17 -13.75
N LEU A 88 24.89 11.99 -14.20
CA LEU A 88 23.77 11.66 -13.32
C LEU A 88 23.91 10.23 -12.82
N ILE A 89 24.25 9.29 -13.71
CA ILE A 89 24.47 7.88 -13.36
C ILE A 89 25.62 7.76 -12.36
N GLU A 90 26.72 8.48 -12.59
CA GLU A 90 27.87 8.54 -11.69
C GLU A 90 27.49 9.09 -10.31
N ARG A 91 26.76 10.22 -10.27
CA ARG A 91 26.32 10.80 -8.99
C ARG A 91 25.34 9.90 -8.24
N VAL A 92 24.44 9.20 -8.95
CA VAL A 92 23.53 8.23 -8.32
C VAL A 92 24.32 7.07 -7.73
N ASN A 93 25.35 6.57 -8.41
CA ASN A 93 26.20 5.52 -7.87
C ASN A 93 26.99 5.99 -6.64
N GLU A 94 27.51 7.21 -6.67
CA GLU A 94 28.18 7.83 -5.52
C GLU A 94 27.24 7.96 -4.32
N ILE A 95 26.03 8.49 -4.52
CA ILE A 95 25.01 8.59 -3.46
C ILE A 95 24.69 7.21 -2.88
N ARG A 96 24.57 6.18 -3.72
CA ARG A 96 24.32 4.81 -3.24
C ARG A 96 25.43 4.31 -2.33
N LEU A 97 26.69 4.53 -2.71
CA LEU A 97 27.85 4.15 -1.89
C LEU A 97 27.89 4.94 -0.57
N GLU A 98 27.64 6.24 -0.61
CA GLU A 98 27.54 7.09 0.59
C GLU A 98 26.45 6.56 1.55
N THR A 99 25.27 6.19 1.02
CA THR A 99 24.17 5.64 1.83
C THR A 99 24.48 4.26 2.40
N GLU A 100 25.14 3.38 1.63
CA GLU A 100 25.54 2.04 2.10
C GLU A 100 26.55 2.17 3.26
N GLU A 101 27.51 3.08 3.15
CA GLU A 101 28.47 3.34 4.23
C GLU A 101 27.80 3.91 5.49
N GLU A 102 26.82 4.80 5.36
CA GLU A 102 26.10 5.36 6.50
C GLU A 102 25.21 4.33 7.21
N ILE A 103 24.62 3.39 6.46
CA ILE A 103 23.91 2.23 7.02
C ILE A 103 24.86 1.36 7.83
N GLU A 104 26.01 0.96 7.27
CA GLU A 104 27.00 0.13 7.97
C GLU A 104 27.50 0.78 9.27
N ARG A 105 27.76 2.10 9.25
CA ARG A 105 28.14 2.86 10.46
C ARG A 105 27.03 2.86 11.51
N THR A 106 25.78 3.01 11.09
CA THR A 106 24.62 3.05 11.98
C THR A 106 24.37 1.67 12.60
N GLU A 107 24.48 0.61 11.82
CA GLU A 107 24.40 -0.78 12.29
C GLU A 107 25.50 -1.08 13.31
N ALA A 108 26.75 -0.70 13.03
CA ALA A 108 27.86 -0.87 13.96
C ALA A 108 27.62 -0.10 15.28
N LEU A 109 27.11 1.13 15.21
CA LEU A 109 26.76 1.91 16.39
C LEU A 109 25.61 1.28 17.18
N ASN A 110 24.58 0.79 16.50
CA ASN A 110 23.45 0.12 17.14
C ASN A 110 23.88 -1.17 17.82
N LEU A 111 24.77 -1.95 17.20
CA LEU A 111 25.35 -3.15 17.79
C LEU A 111 26.14 -2.81 19.07
N GLU A 112 26.92 -1.73 19.06
CA GLU A 112 27.65 -1.29 20.26
C GLU A 112 26.70 -0.82 21.37
N LYS A 113 25.64 -0.07 21.03
CA LYS A 113 24.60 0.32 22.00
C LYS A 113 23.94 -0.90 22.63
N LEU A 114 23.64 -1.93 21.84
CA LEU A 114 23.06 -3.19 22.34
C LEU A 114 24.04 -3.93 23.26
N ASN A 115 25.33 -3.97 22.92
CA ASN A 115 26.37 -4.56 23.77
C ASN A 115 26.52 -3.83 25.10
N VAL A 116 26.49 -2.49 25.09
CA VAL A 116 26.55 -1.66 26.31
C VAL A 116 25.30 -1.90 27.17
N ALA A 117 24.11 -1.91 26.57
CA ALA A 117 22.86 -2.20 27.27
C ALA A 117 22.86 -3.60 27.92
N ALA A 118 23.36 -4.61 27.20
CA ALA A 118 23.50 -5.97 27.74
C ALA A 118 24.45 -6.04 28.94
N LYS A 119 25.64 -5.41 28.84
CA LYS A 119 26.61 -5.30 29.96
C LYS A 119 26.03 -4.57 31.17
N LEU A 120 25.26 -3.50 30.93
CA LEU A 120 24.59 -2.77 32.00
C LEU A 120 23.54 -3.64 32.70
N ALA A 121 22.72 -4.36 31.93
CA ALA A 121 21.72 -5.28 32.46
C ALA A 121 22.35 -6.41 33.29
N GLU A 122 23.51 -6.93 32.87
CA GLU A 122 24.28 -7.91 33.63
C GLU A 122 24.76 -7.34 34.98
N ARG A 123 25.38 -6.15 34.98
CA ARG A 123 25.78 -5.48 36.24
C ARG A 123 24.61 -5.22 37.18
N LEU A 124 23.45 -4.85 36.64
CA LEU A 124 22.24 -4.65 37.45
C LEU A 124 21.76 -5.96 38.08
N ARG A 125 21.88 -7.10 37.37
CA ARG A 125 21.57 -8.42 37.94
C ARG A 125 22.55 -8.80 39.05
N GLU A 126 23.85 -8.55 38.87
CA GLU A 126 24.86 -8.79 39.92
C GLU A 126 24.59 -7.94 41.17
N LEU A 127 24.27 -6.65 40.99
CA LEU A 127 23.89 -5.77 42.11
C LEU A 127 22.62 -6.24 42.81
N LYS A 128 21.62 -6.72 42.05
CA LYS A 128 20.40 -7.29 42.64
C LYS A 128 20.68 -8.56 43.43
N LEU A 129 21.49 -9.47 42.90
CA LEU A 129 21.91 -10.69 43.60
C LEU A 129 22.70 -10.38 44.88
N GLY A 130 23.61 -9.40 44.84
CA GLY A 130 24.35 -8.94 46.01
C GLY A 130 23.45 -8.30 47.08
N ASN A 131 22.48 -7.49 46.67
CA ASN A 131 21.54 -6.84 47.59
C ASN A 131 20.55 -7.83 48.21
N SER A 132 20.20 -8.90 47.49
CA SER A 132 19.33 -9.98 48.00
C SER A 132 19.96 -10.73 49.19
N GLN A 133 21.30 -10.72 49.28
CA GLN A 133 22.04 -11.39 50.35
C GLN A 133 22.18 -10.50 51.60
N SER A 134 22.07 -9.17 51.47
CA SER A 134 22.07 -8.22 52.58
C SER A 134 20.67 -7.91 53.12
N THR A 135 19.61 -7.97 52.31
CA THR A 135 18.25 -7.60 52.73
C THR A 135 17.55 -8.64 53.61
N LEU A 136 18.02 -9.88 53.67
CA LEU A 136 17.44 -10.92 54.54
C LEU A 136 17.77 -10.74 56.04
N GLN A 137 18.68 -9.82 56.41
CA GLN A 137 18.95 -9.49 57.82
C GLN A 137 18.33 -8.16 58.28
N ASP A 138 17.98 -7.28 57.33
CA ASP A 138 17.57 -5.90 57.63
C ASP A 138 16.04 -5.74 57.63
N ASP A 139 15.31 -6.49 56.80
CA ASP A 139 13.84 -6.34 56.68
C ASP A 139 13.09 -6.81 57.95
N GLU A 140 13.63 -7.80 58.67
CA GLU A 140 13.03 -8.32 59.91
C GLU A 140 13.26 -7.40 61.12
N GLN A 141 14.39 -6.68 61.15
CA GLN A 141 14.70 -5.71 62.22
C GLN A 141 13.97 -4.38 62.01
N ILE A 142 13.74 -3.95 60.77
CA ILE A 142 13.04 -2.69 60.45
C ILE A 142 11.53 -2.82 60.69
N ALA A 143 10.93 -3.98 60.37
CA ALA A 143 9.51 -4.24 60.62
C ALA A 143 9.15 -4.29 62.12
N ALA A 144 10.04 -4.85 62.95
CA ALA A 144 9.84 -4.94 64.40
C ALA A 144 9.94 -3.59 65.13
N TYR A 145 10.67 -2.61 64.57
CA TYR A 145 10.84 -1.28 65.16
C TYR A 145 9.71 -0.29 64.80
N LEU A 146 8.99 -0.52 63.69
CA LEU A 146 7.99 0.43 63.16
C LEU A 146 6.53 0.07 63.45
N GLY A 147 6.18 -1.17 63.84
CA GLY A 147 4.86 -1.49 64.37
C GLY A 147 3.67 -1.24 63.42
N VAL A 148 3.82 -1.52 62.11
CA VAL A 148 2.77 -1.34 61.10
C VAL A 148 2.42 -2.67 60.42
N SER A 149 1.13 -2.87 60.11
CA SER A 149 0.59 -4.06 59.43
C SER A 149 1.09 -4.18 57.99
N ALA A 150 1.30 -5.41 57.53
CA ALA A 150 1.94 -5.78 56.26
C ALA A 150 1.10 -5.51 54.99
N ASP A 151 0.06 -4.67 55.05
CA ASP A 151 -0.87 -4.45 53.94
C ASP A 151 -0.63 -3.12 53.19
N ASP A 152 0.32 -2.29 53.64
CA ASP A 152 0.55 -0.93 53.10
C ASP A 152 1.91 -0.77 52.38
N LEU A 153 2.62 -1.87 52.12
CA LEU A 153 3.88 -1.88 51.36
C LEU A 153 3.73 -2.65 50.05
N GLN A 154 2.93 -2.10 49.14
CA GLN A 154 3.08 -2.39 47.70
C GLN A 154 2.93 -1.12 46.85
N LEU A 155 3.48 0.01 47.31
CA LEU A 155 3.87 1.11 46.43
C LEU A 155 5.39 1.09 46.26
N GLY A 156 5.88 0.27 45.33
CA GLY A 156 7.31 0.29 44.99
C GLY A 156 7.88 -0.97 44.37
N SER A 157 7.35 -1.45 43.24
CA SER A 157 8.16 -2.15 42.23
C SER A 157 7.43 -2.33 40.90
N GLN A 158 7.21 -1.22 40.19
CA GLN A 158 7.23 -1.21 38.73
C GLN A 158 7.44 0.23 38.25
N GLN A 159 8.67 0.72 38.44
CA GLN A 159 9.21 1.70 37.49
C GLN A 159 9.64 0.90 36.26
N ASN A 160 8.67 0.53 35.43
CA ASN A 160 8.89 0.49 33.99
C ASN A 160 8.45 1.86 33.48
N ALA A 161 9.40 2.60 32.92
CA ALA A 161 9.09 3.80 32.17
C ALA A 161 8.23 3.42 30.95
N GLY A 162 7.06 4.06 30.82
CA GLY A 162 6.18 3.97 29.64
C GLY A 162 5.20 2.80 29.66
N LEU A 163 4.22 2.81 30.57
CA LEU A 163 2.99 2.05 30.34
C LEU A 163 2.08 2.96 29.50
N GLU A 164 2.27 2.94 28.18
CA GLU A 164 1.26 3.42 27.24
C GLU A 164 0.05 2.50 27.40
N ASP A 165 -1.15 3.08 27.46
CA ASP A 165 -2.40 2.37 27.75
C ASP A 165 -2.77 1.46 26.57
N ASP A 166 -2.23 0.24 26.57
CA ASP A 166 -2.53 -0.85 25.60
C ASP A 166 -3.98 -1.37 25.71
N THR A 167 -4.85 -0.71 26.48
CA THR A 167 -6.23 -1.13 26.68
C THR A 167 -7.05 -0.83 25.43
N ILE A 168 -7.30 -1.86 24.61
CA ILE A 168 -8.16 -1.73 23.42
C ILE A 168 -9.61 -1.49 23.86
N PRO A 169 -10.26 -0.37 23.46
CA PRO A 169 -11.64 -0.11 23.82
C PRO A 169 -12.60 -1.04 23.07
N GLY A 170 -13.62 -1.53 23.79
CA GLY A 170 -14.73 -2.30 23.23
C GLY A 170 -14.78 -3.75 23.69
N ARG A 171 -15.38 -4.61 22.86
CA ARG A 171 -15.46 -6.05 23.10
C ARG A 171 -14.08 -6.69 22.99
N GLU A 172 -13.80 -7.71 23.82
CA GLU A 172 -12.59 -8.53 23.70
C GLU A 172 -12.44 -9.10 22.29
N ILE A 173 -11.24 -8.93 21.71
CA ILE A 173 -10.95 -9.39 20.36
C ILE A 173 -10.69 -10.91 20.39
N PRO A 174 -11.33 -11.69 19.50
CA PRO A 174 -11.06 -13.13 19.40
C PRO A 174 -9.58 -13.45 19.13
N PRO A 175 -8.98 -14.50 19.73
CA PRO A 175 -7.57 -14.84 19.53
C PRO A 175 -7.18 -15.12 18.07
N GLU A 176 -8.10 -15.65 17.26
CA GLU A 176 -7.91 -15.91 15.83
C GLU A 176 -7.72 -14.63 15.00
N CYS A 177 -8.03 -13.46 15.58
CA CYS A 177 -7.80 -12.17 14.96
C CYS A 177 -6.35 -11.72 15.01
N HIS A 178 -5.52 -12.35 15.86
CA HIS A 178 -4.12 -12.01 16.08
C HIS A 178 -3.90 -10.50 16.19
N ALA A 179 -4.67 -9.88 17.09
CA ALA A 179 -4.68 -8.43 17.24
C ALA A 179 -3.36 -7.91 17.81
N GLU A 180 -2.83 -6.89 17.16
CA GLU A 180 -1.64 -6.17 17.54
C GLU A 180 -1.94 -4.68 17.62
N VAL A 181 -1.71 -4.10 18.81
CA VAL A 181 -1.74 -2.64 18.99
C VAL A 181 -0.55 -2.01 18.29
N HIS A 182 -0.68 -0.72 17.96
CA HIS A 182 0.38 0.07 17.35
C HIS A 182 0.96 -0.55 16.07
N THR A 183 0.08 -1.06 15.21
CA THR A 183 0.46 -1.87 14.05
C THR A 183 -0.38 -1.49 12.84
N ASP A 184 0.26 -1.23 11.70
CA ASP A 184 -0.40 -1.13 10.38
C ASP A 184 0.18 -2.16 9.42
N TYR A 185 -0.67 -3.07 8.97
CA TYR A 185 -0.36 -4.02 7.90
C TYR A 185 -0.75 -3.47 6.53
N GLY A 186 0.15 -3.62 5.57
CA GLY A 186 -0.09 -3.36 4.16
C GLY A 186 -0.92 -4.44 3.48
N GLY A 187 -1.51 -4.11 2.34
CA GLY A 187 -2.29 -5.06 1.53
C GLY A 187 -3.26 -4.37 0.59
N ALA A 188 -3.81 -5.13 -0.35
CA ALA A 188 -4.84 -4.63 -1.27
C ALA A 188 -6.18 -4.51 -0.54
N ALA A 189 -6.78 -3.33 -0.51
CA ALA A 189 -8.08 -3.13 0.12
C ALA A 189 -9.17 -3.93 -0.63
N VAL A 190 -9.80 -4.88 0.06
CA VAL A 190 -11.02 -5.56 -0.39
C VAL A 190 -12.27 -4.84 0.11
N ARG A 191 -12.14 -4.04 1.18
CA ARG A 191 -13.12 -3.04 1.60
C ARG A 191 -12.41 -1.79 2.13
N TRP A 192 -12.81 -0.64 1.61
CA TRP A 192 -12.18 0.65 1.92
C TRP A 192 -12.66 1.22 3.25
N GLY A 193 -11.73 1.49 4.17
CA GLY A 193 -12.02 2.03 5.50
C GLY A 193 -12.63 3.44 5.49
N LEU A 194 -12.26 4.28 4.51
CA LEU A 194 -12.86 5.63 4.30
C LEU A 194 -14.39 5.62 4.22
N THR A 195 -14.99 4.49 3.86
CA THR A 195 -16.46 4.32 3.77
C THR A 195 -16.99 3.20 4.66
N HIS A 196 -16.12 2.55 5.42
CA HIS A 196 -16.48 1.41 6.25
C HIS A 196 -16.03 1.67 7.69
N HIS A 197 -16.99 2.09 8.50
CA HIS A 197 -16.79 2.35 9.91
C HIS A 197 -17.45 1.27 10.76
N VAL A 198 -16.80 0.87 11.84
CA VAL A 198 -17.29 -0.12 12.82
C VAL A 198 -16.95 0.35 14.24
N GLY A 199 -17.68 -0.12 15.25
CA GLY A 199 -17.58 0.42 16.60
C GLY A 199 -16.39 -0.08 17.43
N SER A 200 -15.65 -1.09 16.96
CA SER A 200 -14.51 -1.65 17.69
C SER A 200 -13.55 -2.43 16.79
N ALA A 201 -12.33 -2.65 17.28
CA ALA A 201 -11.36 -3.52 16.62
C ALA A 201 -11.87 -4.97 16.46
N ALA A 202 -12.61 -5.48 17.45
CA ALA A 202 -13.23 -6.80 17.39
C ALA A 202 -14.25 -6.90 16.25
N ASP A 203 -15.07 -5.86 16.05
CA ASP A 203 -16.04 -5.81 14.95
C ASP A 203 -15.33 -5.73 13.59
N CYS A 204 -14.19 -5.03 13.51
CA CYS A 204 -13.40 -4.96 12.29
C CYS A 204 -12.81 -6.33 11.91
N CYS A 205 -12.25 -7.06 12.89
CA CYS A 205 -11.83 -8.44 12.66
C CYS A 205 -12.99 -9.32 12.21
N GLN A 206 -14.13 -9.25 12.90
CA GLN A 206 -15.31 -10.04 12.54
C GLN A 206 -15.77 -9.74 11.12
N ALA A 207 -15.75 -8.47 10.71
CA ALA A 207 -16.05 -8.07 9.34
C ALA A 207 -15.08 -8.67 8.31
N CYS A 208 -13.79 -8.79 8.65
CA CYS A 208 -12.81 -9.48 7.82
C CYS A 208 -13.13 -10.98 7.68
N LEU A 209 -13.40 -11.66 8.80
CA LEU A 209 -13.76 -13.09 8.81
C LEU A 209 -15.04 -13.34 8.00
N ASP A 210 -16.04 -12.47 8.14
CA ASP A 210 -17.31 -12.59 7.41
C ASP A 210 -17.12 -12.30 5.92
N HIS A 211 -16.29 -11.31 5.57
CA HIS A 211 -15.91 -11.07 4.17
C HIS A 211 -15.19 -12.29 3.57
N ALA A 212 -14.23 -12.87 4.29
CA ALA A 212 -13.48 -14.04 3.83
C ALA A 212 -14.39 -15.27 3.60
N LYS A 213 -15.40 -15.46 4.46
CA LYS A 213 -16.40 -16.55 4.34
C LYS A 213 -17.35 -16.35 3.17
N ASN A 214 -17.73 -15.11 2.88
CA ASN A 214 -18.76 -14.79 1.87
C ASN A 214 -18.20 -14.45 0.49
N ALA A 215 -16.88 -14.28 0.36
CA ALA A 215 -16.22 -13.96 -0.91
C ALA A 215 -16.49 -15.02 -1.99
N THR A 216 -16.78 -14.58 -3.22
CA THR A 216 -16.92 -15.49 -4.37
C THR A 216 -15.57 -16.03 -4.83
N ALA A 217 -15.57 -16.95 -5.80
CA ALA A 217 -14.34 -17.51 -6.35
C ALA A 217 -13.48 -16.46 -7.10
N GLU A 218 -14.09 -15.39 -7.61
CA GLU A 218 -13.39 -14.30 -8.28
C GLU A 218 -12.90 -13.19 -7.31
N GLU A 219 -13.42 -13.17 -6.08
CA GLU A 219 -13.10 -12.15 -5.09
C GLU A 219 -11.91 -12.56 -4.20
N LYS A 220 -11.08 -11.58 -3.87
CA LYS A 220 -10.02 -11.75 -2.89
C LYS A 220 -10.60 -11.84 -1.49
N LYS A 221 -10.23 -12.89 -0.76
CA LYS A 221 -10.64 -13.08 0.64
C LYS A 221 -9.87 -12.13 1.55
N CYS A 222 -10.56 -11.48 2.47
CA CYS A 222 -9.89 -10.69 3.51
C CYS A 222 -9.02 -11.61 4.36
N ASN A 223 -7.78 -11.21 4.62
CA ASN A 223 -6.92 -11.88 5.61
C ASN A 223 -6.18 -10.89 6.51
N ILE A 224 -6.40 -9.59 6.34
CA ILE A 224 -5.79 -8.53 7.12
C ILE A 224 -6.88 -7.51 7.46
N TRP A 225 -6.95 -7.10 8.72
CA TRP A 225 -7.85 -6.03 9.17
C TRP A 225 -7.05 -4.93 9.87
N VAL A 226 -7.41 -3.67 9.63
CA VAL A 226 -6.78 -2.50 10.27
C VAL A 226 -7.87 -1.54 10.73
N TYR A 227 -7.84 -1.19 12.01
CA TYR A 227 -8.85 -0.41 12.69
C TYR A 227 -8.26 0.87 13.30
N CYS A 228 -8.98 1.99 13.17
CA CYS A 228 -8.62 3.25 13.83
C CYS A 228 -9.37 3.46 15.15
N PRO A 229 -8.74 3.24 16.33
CA PRO A 229 -9.36 3.52 17.64
C PRO A 229 -9.29 5.00 18.04
N SER A 230 -8.40 5.80 17.43
CA SER A 230 -8.12 7.18 17.85
C SER A 230 -9.29 8.12 17.53
N GLU A 231 -9.81 8.83 18.53
CA GLU A 231 -10.87 9.84 18.34
C GLU A 231 -10.44 10.97 17.39
N GLY A 232 -9.14 11.30 17.38
CA GLY A 232 -8.56 12.32 16.49
C GLY A 232 -8.22 11.81 15.08
N GLY A 233 -8.58 10.57 14.77
CA GLY A 233 -8.17 9.91 13.53
C GLY A 233 -6.79 9.27 13.60
N CYS A 234 -6.41 8.57 12.54
CA CYS A 234 -5.18 7.79 12.47
C CYS A 234 -4.27 8.30 11.36
N HIS A 235 -2.96 8.31 11.61
CA HIS A 235 -1.98 8.76 10.63
C HIS A 235 -1.63 7.66 9.64
N SER A 236 -1.63 8.00 8.34
CA SER A 236 -1.13 7.19 7.23
C SER A 236 -0.34 8.09 6.27
N PRO A 237 0.74 7.64 5.63
CA PRO A 237 1.50 8.41 4.63
C PRO A 237 0.79 8.46 3.27
N ASP A 238 -0.48 8.82 3.25
CA ASP A 238 -1.24 8.99 2.02
C ASP A 238 -1.96 10.34 1.98
N LYS A 239 -2.76 10.55 0.93
CA LYS A 239 -3.45 11.82 0.67
C LYS A 239 -4.76 11.98 1.44
N TYR A 240 -5.19 10.96 2.17
CA TYR A 240 -6.46 10.95 2.87
C TYR A 240 -6.28 11.39 4.32
N THR A 241 -7.39 11.80 4.92
CA THR A 241 -7.48 12.04 6.35
C THR A 241 -8.31 10.91 6.90
N HIS A 242 -7.71 10.09 7.77
CA HIS A 242 -8.40 8.93 8.31
C HIS A 242 -9.11 9.28 9.60
N GLU A 243 -10.39 8.98 9.66
CA GLU A 243 -11.24 9.30 10.80
C GLU A 243 -11.29 8.15 11.81
N ASN A 244 -11.82 8.46 13.00
CA ASN A 244 -12.08 7.46 14.03
C ASN A 244 -13.04 6.37 13.51
N HIS A 245 -12.87 5.13 13.97
CA HIS A 245 -13.72 3.98 13.63
C HIS A 245 -13.56 3.42 12.22
N GLU A 246 -12.63 3.93 11.41
CA GLU A 246 -12.33 3.34 10.10
C GLU A 246 -11.87 1.88 10.24
N CYS A 247 -12.45 1.01 9.40
CA CYS A 247 -12.11 -0.40 9.30
C CYS A 247 -11.71 -0.77 7.87
N TRP A 248 -10.43 -1.05 7.71
CA TRP A 248 -9.84 -1.46 6.44
C TRP A 248 -9.76 -2.97 6.39
N LEU A 249 -10.43 -3.57 5.41
CA LEU A 249 -10.31 -4.99 5.11
C LEU A 249 -9.37 -5.13 3.93
N LYS A 250 -8.27 -5.85 4.12
CA LYS A 250 -7.20 -5.98 3.14
C LYS A 250 -6.93 -7.46 2.83
N GLN A 251 -6.31 -7.69 1.67
CA GLN A 251 -5.80 -8.98 1.24
C GLN A 251 -4.33 -8.86 0.83
N ALA A 252 -3.51 -9.79 1.31
CA ALA A 252 -2.16 -10.04 0.79
C ALA A 252 -1.81 -11.52 0.89
N ASP A 253 -1.11 -12.08 -0.10
CA ASP A 253 -0.67 -13.48 -0.04
C ASP A 253 0.41 -13.66 1.05
N GLU A 254 1.26 -12.64 1.20
CA GLU A 254 2.25 -12.50 2.26
C GLU A 254 2.01 -11.14 2.96
N PRO A 255 1.42 -11.12 4.17
CA PRO A 255 1.19 -9.87 4.91
C PRO A 255 2.48 -9.11 5.19
N VAL A 256 2.54 -7.86 4.73
CA VAL A 256 3.70 -6.97 4.93
C VAL A 256 3.39 -5.98 6.05
N LEU A 257 4.27 -5.90 7.03
CA LEU A 257 4.19 -4.92 8.09
C LEU A 257 4.69 -3.55 7.57
N ASN A 258 3.82 -2.53 7.57
CA ASN A 258 4.22 -1.17 7.17
C ASN A 258 4.88 -0.45 8.34
N PHE A 259 4.16 -0.37 9.47
CA PHE A 259 4.59 0.36 10.65
C PHE A 259 4.24 -0.43 11.91
N LYS A 260 5.13 -0.37 12.90
CA LYS A 260 4.99 -1.03 14.19
C LYS A 260 5.56 -0.16 15.30
N ASP A 261 4.89 -0.16 16.44
CA ASP A 261 5.24 0.56 17.66
C ASP A 261 5.39 2.07 17.41
N HIS A 262 6.60 2.54 17.14
CA HIS A 262 6.91 3.96 16.97
C HIS A 262 7.35 4.31 15.56
N TYR A 263 6.90 5.47 15.06
CA TYR A 263 7.49 6.05 13.86
C TYR A 263 8.91 6.55 14.18
N SER A 264 9.89 6.23 13.31
CA SER A 264 11.26 6.70 13.50
C SER A 264 11.35 8.22 13.48
N GLU A 265 12.35 8.78 14.16
CA GLU A 265 12.54 10.23 14.19
C GLU A 265 12.76 10.79 12.78
N GLU A 266 13.56 10.11 11.96
CA GLU A 266 13.79 10.42 10.54
C GLU A 266 12.48 10.47 9.75
N TYR A 267 11.61 9.47 9.94
CA TYR A 267 10.30 9.42 9.29
C TYR A 267 9.44 10.61 9.71
N ARG A 268 9.43 10.95 11.01
CA ARG A 268 8.66 12.07 11.55
C ARG A 268 9.21 13.44 11.15
N GLN A 269 10.51 13.56 10.89
CA GLN A 269 11.09 14.77 10.32
C GLN A 269 10.59 15.00 8.89
N GLN A 270 10.43 13.92 8.11
CA GLN A 270 9.86 13.97 6.76
C GLN A 270 8.33 14.08 6.76
N HIS A 271 7.68 13.56 7.80
CA HIS A 271 6.23 13.57 7.99
C HIS A 271 5.87 14.23 9.33
N PRO A 272 5.88 15.57 9.43
CA PRO A 272 5.67 16.27 10.72
C PRO A 272 4.31 16.03 11.37
N ALA A 273 3.32 15.58 10.59
CA ALA A 273 1.99 15.21 11.08
C ALA A 273 1.93 13.79 11.69
N ALA A 274 2.99 12.99 11.54
CA ALA A 274 3.06 11.65 12.11
C ALA A 274 3.22 11.73 13.65
N PRO A 275 2.37 11.04 14.42
CA PRO A 275 2.52 10.93 15.87
C PRO A 275 3.78 10.13 16.25
N SER A 276 4.10 10.06 17.55
CA SER A 276 5.21 9.22 18.03
C SER A 276 4.94 7.73 17.89
N VAL A 277 3.69 7.32 18.09
CA VAL A 277 3.25 5.93 18.13
C VAL A 277 2.32 5.67 16.95
N VAL A 278 2.40 4.49 16.36
CA VAL A 278 1.47 4.05 15.32
C VAL A 278 0.05 4.00 15.93
N PRO A 279 -0.93 4.75 15.41
CA PRO A 279 -2.25 4.86 16.03
C PRO A 279 -3.21 3.72 15.65
N TRP A 280 -2.80 2.84 14.74
CA TRP A 280 -3.62 1.75 14.23
C TRP A 280 -3.55 0.50 15.11
N ILE A 281 -4.65 -0.25 15.14
CA ILE A 281 -4.71 -1.62 15.65
C ILE A 281 -4.99 -2.52 14.47
N SER A 282 -4.22 -3.60 14.30
CA SER A 282 -4.43 -4.50 13.17
C SER A 282 -4.15 -5.94 13.51
N GLY A 283 -4.51 -6.84 12.61
CA GLY A 283 -4.22 -8.26 12.77
C GLY A 283 -4.36 -9.00 11.46
N VAL A 284 -3.80 -10.21 11.45
CA VAL A 284 -3.83 -11.13 10.31
C VAL A 284 -4.69 -12.33 10.70
N VAL A 285 -5.65 -12.69 9.85
CA VAL A 285 -6.49 -13.88 10.03
C VAL A 285 -6.13 -14.96 9.02
N SER A 286 -6.28 -16.23 9.42
CA SER A 286 -5.97 -17.40 8.57
C SER A 286 -7.18 -17.93 7.81
#